data_AF-A0A088E8N8-F1
#
_entry.id   AF-A0A088E8N8-F1
#
_cell.length_a   1.000
_cell.length_b   1.000
_cell.length_c   1.000
_cell.angle_alpha   90.00
_cell.angle_beta   90.00
_cell.angle_gamma   90.00
#
_symmetry.space_group_name_H-M   'P 1'
#
loop_
_entity.id
_entity.type
_entity.pdbx_description
1 polymer ?
#
loop_
_entity_poly.entity_id
_entity_poly.type
_entity_poly.pdbx_seq_one_letter_code
_entity_poly.pdbx_strand_id
1 'polypeptide(L)'
;MEILELTVGNGLDVRSLIKYDENCVTQVVLRLPPVSVIRQACYIFFNGKYKTKIRDKTLYFLTLLNSTDQLSIAMRNTVPKDYEGIAYLIKCCKSDIITDQLKISSNQERISLSMNAVLSLG
;
A
#
# COMPACT_ATOMS: atom_id res chain seq x y z
N MET A 1 7.13 4.91 -9.22
CA MET A 1 6.12 4.11 -8.49
C MET A 1 5.54 3.20 -9.54
N GLU A 2 5.44 1.92 -9.25
CA GLU A 2 5.04 0.92 -10.24
C GLU A 2 3.81 0.15 -9.72
N ILE A 3 2.83 -0.04 -10.61
CA ILE A 3 1.62 -0.81 -10.35
C ILE A 3 1.52 -1.83 -11.46
N LEU A 4 1.53 -3.12 -11.10
CA LEU A 4 1.42 -4.22 -12.04
C LEU A 4 0.18 -5.03 -11.72
N GLU A 5 -0.64 -5.30 -12.74
CA GLU A 5 -1.72 -6.27 -12.65
C GLU A 5 -1.12 -7.69 -12.73
N LEU A 6 -1.55 -8.56 -11.82
CA LEU A 6 -1.12 -9.95 -11.72
C LEU A 6 -2.32 -10.87 -11.89
N THR A 7 -2.16 -11.91 -12.71
CA THR A 7 -3.06 -13.06 -12.71
C THR A 7 -2.55 -14.06 -11.69
N VAL A 8 -3.27 -14.19 -10.57
CA VAL A 8 -3.00 -15.19 -9.53
C VAL A 8 -3.66 -16.49 -9.92
N GLY A 9 -2.89 -17.57 -9.90
CA GLY A 9 -3.34 -18.94 -10.15
C GLY A 9 -2.32 -19.95 -9.61
N ASN A 10 -2.52 -21.23 -9.91
CA ASN A 10 -1.65 -22.31 -9.43
C ASN A 10 -0.20 -22.10 -9.89
N GLY A 11 0.67 -21.71 -8.95
CA GLY A 11 2.12 -21.59 -9.15
C GLY A 11 2.72 -20.22 -8.81
N LEU A 12 1.91 -19.16 -8.68
CA LEU A 12 2.42 -17.85 -8.26
C LEU A 12 2.52 -17.78 -6.73
N ASP A 13 3.75 -17.77 -6.21
CA ASP A 13 3.97 -17.48 -4.79
C ASP A 13 3.88 -15.97 -4.53
N VAL A 14 2.66 -15.50 -4.26
CA VAL A 14 2.38 -14.09 -3.95
C VAL A 14 3.21 -13.58 -2.77
N ARG A 15 3.52 -14.43 -1.78
CA ARG A 15 4.28 -14.01 -0.60
C ARG A 15 5.70 -13.63 -0.96
N SER A 16 6.31 -14.29 -1.94
CA SER A 16 7.65 -13.95 -2.45
C SER A 16 7.73 -12.54 -3.05
N LEU A 17 6.59 -11.97 -3.46
CA LEU A 17 6.51 -10.62 -4.04
C LEU A 17 6.38 -9.53 -2.98
N ILE A 18 6.07 -9.86 -1.73
CA ILE A 18 5.90 -8.91 -0.63
C ILE A 18 7.25 -8.75 0.10
N LYS A 19 7.91 -7.60 -0.07
CA LYS A 19 9.24 -7.37 0.46
C LYS A 19 9.51 -5.91 0.79
N TYR A 20 10.52 -5.69 1.61
CA TYR A 20 11.12 -4.40 1.89
C TYR A 20 12.63 -4.54 1.94
N ASP A 21 13.36 -3.73 1.18
CA ASP A 21 14.84 -3.78 1.07
C ASP A 21 15.51 -2.43 1.41
N GLU A 22 14.88 -1.66 2.30
CA GLU A 22 15.26 -0.28 2.67
C GLU A 22 15.08 0.78 1.59
N ASN A 23 15.16 0.41 0.32
CA ASN A 23 15.03 1.32 -0.82
C ASN A 23 13.66 1.25 -1.46
N CYS A 24 13.07 0.05 -1.49
CA CYS A 24 11.78 -0.24 -2.09
C CYS A 24 10.93 -1.06 -1.13
N VAL A 25 9.63 -0.82 -1.18
CA VAL A 25 8.60 -1.67 -0.55
C VAL A 25 7.64 -2.16 -1.61
N THR A 26 7.27 -3.43 -1.52
CA THR A 26 6.28 -4.04 -2.39
C THR A 26 5.15 -4.66 -1.57
N GLN A 27 3.94 -4.57 -2.10
CA GLN A 27 2.76 -5.18 -1.50
C GLN A 27 1.81 -5.66 -2.60
N VAL A 28 1.11 -6.76 -2.34
CA VAL A 28 0.11 -7.30 -3.26
C VAL A 28 -1.28 -7.17 -2.65
N VAL A 29 -2.19 -6.55 -3.38
CA VAL A 29 -3.57 -6.26 -2.93
C VAL A 29 -4.61 -6.72 -3.94
N LEU A 30 -5.79 -7.12 -3.47
CA LEU A 30 -6.92 -7.52 -4.32
C LEU A 30 -7.65 -6.32 -4.92
N ARG A 31 -7.80 -5.25 -4.14
CA ARG A 31 -8.51 -4.03 -4.51
C ARG A 31 -7.50 -2.90 -4.61
N LEU A 32 -7.31 -2.41 -5.83
CA LEU A 32 -6.40 -1.31 -6.12
C LEU A 32 -6.90 -0.02 -5.46
N PRO A 33 -6.14 0.60 -4.55
CA PRO A 33 -6.48 1.91 -4.01
C PRO A 33 -6.36 3.00 -5.08
N PRO A 34 -7.02 4.16 -4.89
CA PRO A 34 -6.80 5.32 -5.75
C PRO A 34 -5.31 5.68 -5.84
N VAL A 35 -4.83 6.08 -7.02
CA VAL A 35 -3.42 6.41 -7.26
C VAL A 35 -2.88 7.48 -6.30
N SER A 36 -3.72 8.45 -5.92
CA SER A 36 -3.38 9.46 -4.92
C SER A 36 -3.11 8.87 -3.53
N VAL A 37 -3.91 7.87 -3.10
CA VAL A 37 -3.71 7.14 -1.84
C VAL A 37 -2.42 6.35 -1.90
N ILE A 38 -2.13 5.69 -3.01
CA ILE A 38 -0.87 4.95 -3.20
C ILE A 38 0.32 5.91 -3.11
N ARG A 39 0.27 7.05 -3.80
CA ARG A 39 1.34 8.06 -3.77
C ARG A 39 1.56 8.62 -2.37
N GLN A 40 0.48 8.96 -1.66
CA GLN A 40 0.58 9.44 -0.28
C GLN A 40 1.12 8.35 0.65
N ALA A 41 0.71 7.09 0.47
CA ALA A 41 1.26 5.96 1.20
C ALA A 41 2.76 5.80 0.95
N CYS A 42 3.24 5.88 -0.30
CA CYS A 42 4.67 5.88 -0.60
C CYS A 42 5.40 7.02 0.14
N TYR A 43 4.86 8.24 0.07
CA TYR A 43 5.44 9.42 0.71
C TYR A 43 5.54 9.24 2.24
N ILE A 44 4.44 8.86 2.89
CA ILE A 44 4.39 8.64 4.33
C ILE A 44 5.34 7.51 4.73
N PHE A 45 5.38 6.43 3.97
CA PHE A 45 6.20 5.28 4.30
C PHE A 45 7.70 5.59 4.36
N PHE A 46 8.20 6.47 3.48
CA PHE A 46 9.63 6.81 3.41
C PHE A 46 10.00 8.12 4.11
N ASN A 47 9.10 9.11 4.16
CA ASN A 47 9.36 10.43 4.76
C ASN A 47 8.67 10.63 6.11
N GLY A 48 7.73 9.78 6.48
CA GLY A 48 7.06 9.82 7.77
C GLY A 48 8.03 9.50 8.90
N LYS A 49 7.89 10.23 10.02
CA LYS A 49 8.63 9.88 11.25
C LYS A 49 8.00 8.61 11.81
N TYR A 50 8.69 7.48 11.72
CA TYR A 50 8.19 6.18 12.17
C TYR A 50 7.82 6.17 13.67
N LYS A 51 6.58 6.55 14.00
CA LYS A 51 5.97 6.34 15.31
C LYS A 51 4.85 5.29 15.31
N THR A 52 4.77 4.53 14.21
CA THR A 52 3.81 3.41 14.11
C THR A 52 4.15 2.26 15.06
N LYS A 53 3.12 1.67 15.66
CA LYS A 53 3.21 0.44 16.46
C LYS A 53 3.52 -0.80 15.61
N ILE A 54 3.32 -0.73 14.29
CA ILE A 54 3.50 -1.85 13.36
C ILE A 54 4.97 -1.92 12.94
N ARG A 55 5.70 -2.90 13.49
CA ARG A 55 7.15 -3.07 13.25
C ARG A 55 7.47 -3.61 11.86
N ASP A 56 6.63 -4.53 11.37
CA ASP A 56 6.80 -5.10 10.03
C ASP A 56 6.50 -4.02 8.99
N LYS A 57 7.51 -3.69 8.19
CA LYS A 57 7.45 -2.61 7.21
C LYS A 57 6.48 -2.92 6.07
N THR A 58 6.37 -4.18 5.66
CA THR A 58 5.44 -4.57 4.60
C THR A 58 3.99 -4.51 5.08
N LEU A 59 3.74 -4.89 6.34
CA LEU A 59 2.43 -4.75 6.97
C LEU A 59 2.07 -3.30 7.22
N TYR A 60 3.01 -2.48 7.67
CA TYR A 60 2.77 -1.04 7.81
C TYR A 60 2.42 -0.38 6.47
N PHE A 61 3.14 -0.75 5.40
CA PHE A 61 2.80 -0.26 4.07
C PHE A 61 1.39 -0.72 3.63
N LEU A 62 1.01 -1.97 3.94
CA LEU A 62 -0.36 -2.46 3.69
C LEU A 62 -1.40 -1.61 4.41
N THR A 63 -1.17 -1.19 5.65
CA THR A 63 -2.14 -0.38 6.39
C THR A 63 -2.31 1.02 5.79
N LEU A 64 -1.22 1.63 5.30
CA LEU A 64 -1.27 2.91 4.56
C LEU A 64 -2.05 2.80 3.24
N LEU A 65 -1.88 1.70 2.50
CA LEU A 65 -2.63 1.44 1.27
C LEU A 65 -4.13 1.28 1.51
N ASN A 66 -4.53 0.87 2.72
CA ASN A 66 -5.92 0.69 3.13
C ASN A 66 -6.44 1.82 4.03
N SER A 67 -5.65 2.88 4.23
CA SER A 67 -6.00 4.04 5.05
C SER A 67 -6.54 3.71 6.44
N THR A 68 -5.89 2.75 7.12
CA THR A 68 -6.26 2.25 8.44
C THR A 68 -5.02 2.00 9.30
N ASP A 69 -5.17 1.92 10.61
CA ASP A 69 -4.17 1.46 11.58
C ASP A 69 -4.46 0.03 12.09
N GLN A 70 -5.61 -0.52 11.71
CA GLN A 70 -6.04 -1.87 12.11
C GLN A 70 -5.59 -2.89 11.08
N LEU A 71 -4.61 -3.72 11.45
CA LEU A 71 -4.12 -4.81 10.60
C LEU A 71 -5.24 -5.75 10.15
N SER A 72 -6.19 -6.07 11.04
CA SER A 72 -7.33 -6.94 10.71
C SER A 72 -8.18 -6.42 9.55
N ILE A 73 -8.30 -5.09 9.40
CA ILE A 73 -9.00 -4.46 8.29
C ILE A 73 -8.13 -4.52 7.03
N ALA A 74 -6.86 -4.12 7.13
CA ALA A 74 -5.93 -4.09 6.00
C ALA A 74 -5.70 -5.49 5.39
N MET A 75 -5.64 -6.53 6.22
CA MET A 75 -5.47 -7.92 5.80
C MET A 75 -6.62 -8.43 4.93
N ARG A 76 -7.83 -7.84 4.99
CA ARG A 76 -8.96 -8.21 4.12
C ARG A 76 -8.69 -7.91 2.64
N ASN A 77 -7.69 -7.06 2.35
CA ASN A 77 -7.29 -6.72 1.00
C ASN A 77 -6.08 -7.53 0.50
N THR A 78 -5.64 -8.55 1.25
CA THR A 78 -4.53 -9.44 0.84
C THR A 78 -5.03 -10.62 0.04
N VAL A 79 -4.14 -11.27 -0.71
CA VAL A 79 -4.46 -12.45 -1.53
C VAL A 79 -4.53 -13.71 -0.65
N PRO A 80 -5.67 -14.42 -0.57
CA PRO A 80 -5.78 -15.71 0.10
C PRO A 80 -4.92 -16.80 -0.56
N LYS A 81 -4.60 -17.87 0.20
CA LYS A 81 -3.76 -18.98 -0.27
C LYS A 81 -4.29 -19.65 -1.54
N ASP A 82 -5.60 -19.81 -1.64
CA ASP A 82 -6.28 -20.53 -2.73
C ASP A 82 -7.04 -19.58 -3.66
N TYR A 83 -6.59 -18.32 -3.75
CA TYR A 83 -7.23 -17.32 -4.61
C TYR A 83 -6.78 -17.48 -6.05
N GLU A 84 -7.74 -17.53 -6.96
CA GLU A 84 -7.53 -17.42 -8.40
C GLU A 84 -8.23 -16.15 -8.91
N GLY A 85 -7.51 -15.32 -9.65
CA GLY A 85 -8.06 -14.06 -10.16
C GLY A 85 -7.04 -12.95 -10.32
N ILE A 86 -7.52 -11.70 -10.29
CA ILE A 86 -6.69 -10.51 -10.50
C ILE A 86 -6.25 -9.93 -9.15
N ALA A 87 -4.96 -9.66 -9.02
CA ALA A 87 -4.38 -8.90 -7.93
C ALA A 87 -3.47 -7.80 -8.48
N TYR A 88 -3.06 -6.87 -7.63
CA TYR A 88 -2.21 -5.76 -7.99
C TYR A 88 -0.97 -5.75 -7.14
N LEU A 89 0.20 -5.81 -7.77
CA LEU A 89 1.49 -5.55 -7.15
C LEU A 89 1.76 -4.05 -7.19
N ILE A 90 1.92 -3.46 -6.00
CA ILE A 90 2.28 -2.07 -5.82
C ILE A 90 3.72 -2.02 -5.33
N LYS A 91 4.57 -1.26 -6.01
CA LYS A 91 5.97 -1.02 -5.65
C LYS A 91 6.22 0.48 -5.52
N CYS A 92 6.72 0.88 -4.36
CA CYS A 92 7.23 2.23 -4.11
C CYS A 92 8.72 2.15 -3.79
N CYS A 93 9.54 2.91 -4.50
CA CYS A 93 10.94 3.14 -4.13
C CYS A 93 11.16 4.58 -3.67
N LYS A 94 12.23 4.84 -2.91
CA LYS A 94 12.60 6.21 -2.49
C LYS A 94 12.75 7.19 -3.66
N SER A 95 13.26 6.70 -4.80
CA SER A 95 13.41 7.48 -6.04
C SER A 95 12.08 7.85 -6.70
N ASP A 96 10.99 7.20 -6.32
CA ASP A 96 9.67 7.34 -6.94
C ASP A 96 8.76 8.35 -6.22
N ILE A 97 9.26 8.99 -5.17
CA ILE A 97 8.46 9.90 -4.34
C ILE A 97 8.23 11.19 -5.14
N ILE A 98 7.09 11.25 -5.80
CA ILE A 98 6.66 12.39 -6.61
C ILE A 98 5.86 13.36 -5.72
N THR A 99 6.21 14.66 -5.75
CA THR A 99 5.53 15.74 -5.01
C THR A 99 4.54 16.53 -5.87
N ASP A 100 4.27 16.09 -7.09
CA ASP A 100 3.37 16.79 -8.01
C ASP A 100 1.93 16.85 -7.49
N GLN A 101 1.19 17.87 -7.94
CA GLN A 101 -0.20 18.09 -7.56
C GLN A 101 -1.08 16.88 -7.93
N LEU A 102 -1.81 16.39 -6.92
CA LEU A 102 -2.77 15.29 -7.08
C LEU A 102 -4.14 15.85 -7.44
N LYS A 103 -4.72 15.35 -8.54
CA LYS A 103 -6.13 15.59 -8.85
C LYS A 103 -6.99 14.61 -8.05
N ILE A 104 -7.65 15.11 -7.01
CA ILE A 104 -8.56 14.30 -6.18
C ILE A 104 -9.91 14.19 -6.88
N SER A 105 -10.37 12.96 -7.09
CA SER A 105 -11.53 12.64 -7.94
C SER A 105 -12.81 12.33 -7.17
N SER A 106 -12.74 12.02 -5.87
CA SER A 106 -13.92 11.66 -5.07
C SER A 106 -13.83 12.02 -3.58
N ASN A 107 -14.97 12.02 -2.89
CA ASN A 107 -15.02 12.20 -1.43
C ASN A 107 -14.40 11.02 -0.67
N GLN A 108 -14.56 9.79 -1.16
CA GLN A 108 -13.94 8.61 -0.54
C GLN A 108 -12.42 8.69 -0.57
N GLU A 109 -11.87 9.19 -1.68
CA GLU A 109 -10.45 9.46 -1.83
C GLU A 109 -9.97 10.53 -0.83
N ARG A 110 -10.72 11.63 -0.67
CA ARG A 110 -10.42 12.65 0.36
C ARG A 110 -10.37 12.06 1.76
N ILE A 111 -11.35 11.23 2.12
CA ILE A 111 -11.41 10.58 3.43
C ILE A 111 -10.18 9.70 3.63
N SER A 112 -9.82 8.89 2.62
CA SER A 112 -8.66 7.99 2.67
C SER A 112 -7.35 8.77 2.86
N LEU A 113 -7.18 9.87 2.13
CA LEU A 113 -6.02 10.75 2.24
C LEU A 113 -5.91 11.42 3.62
N SER A 114 -7.05 11.89 4.16
CA SER A 114 -7.11 12.48 5.49
C SER A 114 -6.80 11.46 6.59
N MET A 115 -7.33 10.25 6.48
CA MET A 115 -7.04 9.16 7.42
C MET A 115 -5.56 8.84 7.44
N ASN A 116 -4.92 8.66 6.28
CA ASN A 116 -3.49 8.45 6.19
C ASN A 116 -2.68 9.60 6.81
N ALA A 117 -3.07 10.85 6.55
CA ALA A 117 -2.41 12.01 7.15
C ALA A 117 -2.49 11.96 8.69
N VAL A 118 -3.68 11.73 9.26
CA VAL A 118 -3.88 11.61 10.71
C VAL A 118 -3.05 10.47 11.30
N LEU A 119 -3.12 9.29 10.69
CA LEU A 119 -2.44 8.09 11.17
C LEU A 119 -0.91 8.21 11.08
N SER A 120 -0.41 9.02 10.16
CA SER A 120 1.03 9.28 10.01
C SER A 120 1.64 10.20 11.08
N LEU A 121 0.79 10.94 11.81
CA LEU A 121 1.23 11.85 12.87
C LEU A 121 1.38 11.16 14.24
N GLY A 122 0.78 9.97 14.39
CA GLY A 122 0.75 9.16 15.62
C GLY A 122 2.03 8.39 15.88
#